data_AF-A0A9D9TY40-F1
#
_entry.id   AF-A0A9D9TY40-F1
#
_cell.length_a   1.000
_cell.length_b   1.000
_cell.length_c   1.000
_cell.angle_alpha   90.00
_cell.angle_beta   90.00
_cell.angle_gamma   90.00
#
_symmetry.space_group_name_H-M   'P 1'
#
loop_
_entity.id
_entity.type
_entity.pdbx_description
1 polymer ?
#
loop_
_entity_poly.entity_id
_entity_poly.type
_entity_poly.pdbx_seq_one_letter_code
_entity_poly.pdbx_strand_id
1 'polypeptide(L)' 'MLSDENRALLRLMQERQPRTVLELAEWSGRAASNLSRTLRHLERHGLVKLHRSPETRAVRPEALATEFLIVLD' A
#
# COMPACT_ATOMS: atom_id res chain seq x y z
N MET A 1 -0.17 -14.27 -5.32
CA MET A 1 1.00 -13.78 -6.07
C MET A 1 0.94 -12.25 -6.12
N LEU A 2 2.04 -11.54 -5.84
CA LEU A 2 2.11 -10.08 -6.02
C LEU A 2 2.01 -9.75 -7.52
N SER A 3 1.02 -8.97 -7.93
CA SER A 3 0.91 -8.47 -9.31
C SER A 3 1.90 -7.34 -9.59
N ASP A 4 2.17 -7.05 -10.86
CA ASP A 4 2.99 -5.88 -11.25
C ASP A 4 2.40 -4.57 -10.74
N GLU A 5 1.09 -4.43 -10.74
CA GLU A 5 0.41 -3.26 -10.20
C GLU A 5 0.67 -3.07 -8.70
N ASN A 6 0.71 -4.17 -7.93
CA ASN A 6 0.99 -4.09 -6.50
C ASN A 6 2.48 -3.83 -6.24
N ARG A 7 3.39 -4.34 -7.08
CA ARG A 7 4.81 -3.96 -7.04
C ARG A 7 5.01 -2.47 -7.31
N ALA A 8 4.36 -1.95 -8.36
CA ALA A 8 4.41 -0.52 -8.68
C ALA A 8 3.81 0.34 -7.55
N LEU A 9 2.72 -0.11 -6.93
CA LEU A 9 2.12 0.56 -5.79
C LEU A 9 3.07 0.62 -4.59
N LEU A 10 3.78 -0.47 -4.27
CA LEU A 10 4.75 -0.51 -3.18
C LEU A 10 5.94 0.43 -3.44
N ARG A 11 6.45 0.47 -4.68
CA ARG A 11 7.50 1.43 -5.09
C ARG A 11 7.03 2.87 -4.92
N LEU A 12 5.81 3.17 -5.38
CA LEU A 12 5.23 4.50 -5.26
C LEU A 12 5.09 4.96 -3.80
N MET A 13 4.73 4.04 -2.88
CA MET A 13 4.70 4.35 -1.44
C MET A 13 6.08 4.68 -0.89
N GLN A 14 7.12 3.95 -1.32
CA GLN A 14 8.49 4.18 -0.86
C GLN A 14 9.05 5.51 -1.38
N GLU A 15 8.84 5.78 -2.67
CA GLU A 15 9.34 6.98 -3.32
C GLU A 15 8.66 8.24 -2.79
N ARG A 16 7.34 8.19 -2.55
CA ARG A 16 6.55 9.40 -2.25
C ARG A 16 6.04 9.50 -0.82
N GLN A 17 6.13 8.43 -0.03
CA GLN A 17 5.73 8.39 1.38
C GLN A 17 4.36 9.06 1.62
N PRO A 18 3.28 8.55 0.99
CA PRO A 18 1.95 9.15 1.06
C PRO A 18 1.51 9.29 2.52
N ARG A 19 0.91 10.43 2.87
CA ARG A 19 0.36 10.68 4.21
C ARG A 19 -1.02 10.08 4.37
N THR A 20 -1.72 9.82 3.26
CA THR A 20 -3.05 9.20 3.28
C THR A 20 -3.26 8.21 2.13
N VAL A 21 -4.22 7.29 2.29
CA VAL A 21 -4.71 6.42 1.20
C VAL A 21 -5.28 7.24 0.04
N LEU A 22 -5.80 8.45 0.30
CA LEU A 22 -6.33 9.33 -0.74
C LEU A 22 -5.19 9.90 -1.61
N GLU A 23 -4.12 10.42 -1.01
CA GLU A 23 -2.94 10.87 -1.77
C GLU A 23 -2.35 9.73 -2.62
N LEU A 24 -2.28 8.52 -2.06
CA LEU A 24 -1.84 7.34 -2.81
C LEU A 24 -2.81 6.99 -3.97
N ALA A 25 -4.11 7.17 -3.78
CA ALA A 25 -5.13 6.95 -4.81
C ALA A 25 -4.93 7.91 -5.99
N GLU A 26 -4.70 9.20 -5.69
CA GLU A 26 -4.44 10.22 -6.69
C GLU A 26 -3.17 9.92 -7.49
N TRP A 27 -2.06 9.56 -6.84
CA TRP A 27 -0.81 9.29 -7.53
C TRP A 27 -0.80 7.98 -8.32
N SER A 28 -1.52 6.96 -7.83
CA SER A 28 -1.61 5.67 -8.52
C SER A 28 -2.69 5.63 -9.60
N GLY A 29 -3.58 6.63 -9.67
CA GLY A 29 -4.74 6.64 -10.55
C GLY A 29 -5.80 5.58 -10.20
N ARG A 30 -5.73 4.98 -9.01
CA ARG A 30 -6.61 3.89 -8.57
C ARG A 30 -7.67 4.42 -7.62
N ALA A 31 -8.89 3.90 -7.72
CA ALA A 31 -9.94 4.23 -6.77
C ALA A 31 -9.53 3.88 -5.32
N ALA A 32 -9.78 4.79 -4.37
CA ALA A 32 -9.41 4.61 -2.96
C ALA A 32 -10.04 3.37 -2.30
N SER A 33 -11.25 2.98 -2.75
CA SER A 33 -11.92 1.75 -2.28
C SER A 33 -11.20 0.48 -2.74
N ASN A 34 -10.62 0.47 -3.94
CA ASN A 34 -9.82 -0.64 -4.47
C ASN A 34 -8.46 -0.72 -3.76
N LEU A 35 -7.82 0.43 -3.54
CA LEU A 35 -6.61 0.50 -2.74
C LEU A 35 -6.85 0.01 -1.33
N SER A 36 -7.89 0.47 -0.64
CA SER A 36 -8.20 0.02 0.72
C SER A 36 -8.30 -1.50 0.85
N ARG A 37 -8.90 -2.19 -0.12
CA ARG A 37 -8.95 -3.67 -0.16
C ARG A 37 -7.57 -4.27 -0.38
N THR A 38 -6.82 -3.75 -1.35
CA THR A 38 -5.46 -4.19 -1.69
C THR A 38 -4.51 -4.02 -0.51
N LEU A 39 -4.50 -2.83 0.11
CA LEU A 39 -3.65 -2.48 1.23
C LEU A 39 -3.91 -3.36 2.45
N ARG A 40 -5.18 -3.67 2.76
CA ARG A 40 -5.51 -4.63 3.82
C ARG A 40 -4.99 -6.03 3.52
N HIS A 41 -5.02 -6.46 2.26
CA HIS A 41 -4.44 -7.74 1.86
C HIS A 41 -2.92 -7.73 2.01
N LEU A 42 -2.24 -6.69 1.50
CA LEU A 42 -0.80 -6.51 1.63
C LEU A 42 -0.34 -6.39 3.10
N GLU A 43 -1.16 -5.75 3.96
CA GLU A 43 -0.93 -5.67 5.40
C GLU A 43 -0.96 -7.04 6.08
N ARG A 44 -1.93 -7.90 5.74
CA ARG A 44 -1.98 -9.28 6.25
C ARG A 44 -0.78 -10.11 5.83
N HIS A 45 -0.14 -9.78 4.72
CA HIS A 45 1.07 -10.43 4.24
C HIS A 45 2.36 -9.75 4.72
N GLY A 46 2.28 -8.76 5.61
CA GLY A 46 3.44 -8.07 6.17
C GLY A 46 4.17 -7.14 5.19
N LEU A 47 3.56 -6.83 4.05
CA LEU A 47 4.17 -6.02 2.98
C LEU A 47 3.93 -4.52 3.18
N VAL A 48 2.85 -4.18 3.89
CA VAL A 48 2.41 -2.80 4.17
C VAL A 48 2.00 -2.69 5.63
N LYS A 49 2.19 -1.53 6.24
CA LYS A 49 1.60 -1.15 7.53
C LYS A 49 0.59 -0.02 7.32
N LEU A 50 -0.60 -0.15 7.91
CA LEU A 50 -1.60 0.91 7.90
C LEU A 50 -1.63 1.61 9.25
N HIS A 51 -1.17 2.86 9.26
CA HIS A 51 -1.23 3.71 10.44
C HIS A 51 -2.55 4.48 10.43
N ARG A 52 -3.41 4.17 11.38
CA ARG A 52 -4.72 4.81 11.53
C ARG A 52 -4.56 5.99 12.49
N SER A 53 -5.02 7.17 12.09
CA SER A 53 -5.07 8.30 13.01
C SER A 53 -6.20 8.09 14.03
N PRO A 54 -5.98 8.34 15.34
CA PRO A 54 -7.04 8.33 16.33
C PRO A 54 -7.93 9.59 16.24
N GLU A 55 -7.40 10.69 15.72
CA GLU A 55 -8.09 11.99 15.65
C GLU A 55 -8.85 12.18 14.33
N THR A 56 -8.42 11.50 13.26
CA THR A 56 -9.01 11.62 11.93
C THR A 56 -9.32 10.26 11.34
N ARG A 57 -10.23 10.20 10.36
CA ARG A 57 -10.48 8.96 9.59
C ARG A 57 -9.36 8.66 8.57
N ALA A 58 -8.26 9.39 8.61
CA ALA A 58 -7.17 9.19 7.68
C ALA A 58 -6.37 7.93 8.02
N VAL A 59 -5.96 7.23 6.98
CA VAL A 59 -5.08 6.06 7.08
C VAL A 59 -3.84 6.37 6.26
N ARG A 60 -2.67 6.31 6.90
CA ARG A 60 -1.37 6.45 6.23
C ARG A 60 -0.84 5.06 5.88
N PRO A 61 -0.68 4.72 4.60
CA PRO A 61 -0.02 3.48 4.20
C PRO A 61 1.49 3.64 4.17
N GLU A 62 2.20 2.62 4.64
CA GLU A 62 3.66 2.54 4.62
C GLU A 62 4.08 1.19 4.06
N ALA A 63 4.89 1.18 3.00
CA ALA A 63 5.47 -0.07 2.51
C ALA A 63 6.58 -0.53 3.46
N LEU A 64 6.52 -1.77 3.93
CA LEU A 64 7.48 -2.32 4.89
C LEU A 64 8.66 -3.02 4.23
N ALA A 65 8.47 -3.50 3.01
CA ALA A 65 9.55 -4.16 2.29
C ALA A 65 9.55 -3.81 0.81
N THR A 66 10.75 -3.58 0.31
CA THR A 66 11.09 -3.22 -1.08
C THR A 66 11.63 -4.42 -1.86
N GLU A 67 12.03 -5.48 -1.16
CA GLU A 67 12.57 -6.71 -1.74
C GLU A 67 11.85 -7.92 -1.15
N PHE A 68 11.38 -8.82 -2.03
CA PHE A 68 10.76 -10.07 -1.64
C PHE A 68 11.25 -11.18 -2.58
N LEU A 69 11.71 -12.29 -2.02
CA LEU A 69 11.90 -13.53 -2.74
C LEU A 69 10.54 -14.24 -2.84
N ILE A 70 9.96 -14.32 -4.03
CA ILE A 70 8.79 -15.17 -4.26
C ILE A 70 9.31 -16.55 -4.65
N VAL A 71 9.21 -17.51 -3.73
CA VAL A 71 9.38 -18.93 -4.05
C VAL A 71 8.04 -19.41 -4.60
N LEU A 72 8.05 -19.96 -5.81
CA LEU A 72 6.90 -20.61 -6.43
C LEU A 72 7.16 -22.11 -6.40
N ASP A 73 6.28 -22.83 -5.72
CA ASP A 73 6.14 -24.29 -5.75
C ASP A 73 5.64 -24.78 -7.12
#